data_AF-A0A7S0HHB7-F1
#
_entry.id   AF-A0A7S0HHB7-F1
#
_cell.length_a   1.000
_cell.length_b   1.000
_cell.length_c   1.000
_cell.angle_alpha   90.00
_cell.angle_beta   90.00
_cell.angle_gamma   90.00
#
_symmetry.space_group_name_H-M   'P 1'
#
loop_
_entity.id
_entity.type
_entity.pdbx_description
1 polymer ?
#
loop_
_entity_poly.entity_id
_entity_poly.type
_entity_poly.pdbx_seq_one_letter_code
_entity_poly.pdbx_strand_id
1 'polypeptide(L)'
;LAFTTCIIFLRLRLNVTSPWFPPEENPASLEKSAWVRFLTYSYLASFNGLLLFLPLHLNHDYSHASVPLVRDAADPRNFSSAAFFAAFAAFFVFSIWQAVGHRRRGWLLAWFISFSTFLPCSNLFFPVGFVIAERVLYLPSIGFCLMLALLVFRQSPKLSTSGEKLLQEQEQSGNKVGAWALLVLLLLLYFLRTWTRNKDWQDAISLWSAGVRVMPENPKHLYGLGFALSQVNEHEQAVKALK
;
A
#
# COMPACT_ATOMS: atom_id res chain seq x y z
N LEU A 1 7.53 -1.91 -21.18
CA LEU A 1 6.37 -2.80 -21.43
C LEU A 1 6.79 -4.26 -21.62
N ALA A 2 7.62 -4.61 -22.60
CA ALA A 2 7.98 -6.01 -22.87
C ALA A 2 8.56 -6.76 -21.65
N PHE A 3 9.49 -6.14 -20.92
CA PHE A 3 10.11 -6.71 -19.71
C PHE A 3 9.09 -7.00 -18.60
N THR A 4 8.20 -6.05 -18.32
CA THR A 4 7.15 -6.19 -17.29
C THR A 4 6.08 -7.20 -17.68
N THR A 5 5.69 -7.25 -18.96
CA THR A 5 4.77 -8.27 -19.47
C THR A 5 5.40 -9.66 -19.38
N CYS A 6 6.71 -9.78 -19.63
CA CYS A 6 7.46 -11.02 -19.49
C CYS A 6 7.53 -11.48 -18.03
N ILE A 7 7.76 -10.58 -17.07
CA ILE A 7 7.74 -10.89 -15.63
C ILE A 7 6.35 -11.34 -15.18
N ILE A 8 5.29 -10.66 -15.62
CA ILE A 8 3.92 -11.06 -15.29
C ILE A 8 3.65 -12.46 -15.85
N PHE A 9 4.01 -12.71 -17.11
CA PHE A 9 3.84 -14.03 -17.75
C PHE A 9 4.64 -15.13 -17.03
N LEU A 10 5.90 -14.86 -16.67
CA LEU A 10 6.74 -15.79 -15.93
C LEU A 10 6.15 -16.09 -14.54
N ARG A 11 5.65 -15.06 -13.84
CA ARG A 11 5.00 -15.23 -12.53
C ARG A 11 3.72 -16.08 -12.64
N LEU A 12 2.91 -15.87 -13.67
CA LEU A 12 1.73 -16.68 -13.94
C LEU A 12 2.10 -18.15 -14.24
N ARG A 13 3.20 -18.36 -14.98
CA ARG A 13 3.75 -19.68 -15.28
C ARG A 13 4.34 -20.39 -14.05
N LEU A 14 4.87 -19.65 -13.07
CA LEU A 14 5.44 -20.23 -11.85
C LEU A 14 4.36 -20.60 -10.81
N ASN A 15 3.23 -19.89 -10.80
CA ASN A 15 2.09 -20.16 -9.92
C ASN A 15 1.09 -21.16 -10.54
N VAL A 16 1.57 -22.34 -10.98
CA VAL A 16 0.71 -23.38 -11.58
C VAL A 16 -0.25 -24.01 -10.56
N THR A 17 0.14 -24.00 -9.28
CA THR A 17 -0.66 -24.53 -8.17
C THR A 17 -1.03 -23.40 -7.21
N SER A 18 -2.25 -23.45 -6.67
CA SER A 18 -2.65 -22.51 -5.64
C SER A 18 -1.77 -22.75 -4.41
N PRO A 19 -1.10 -21.72 -3.87
CA PRO A 19 -0.31 -21.88 -2.66
C PRO A 19 -1.23 -22.35 -1.53
N TRP A 20 -0.82 -23.39 -0.81
CA TRP A 20 -1.50 -23.81 0.40
C TRP A 20 -0.99 -22.98 1.57
N PHE A 21 -1.90 -22.46 2.37
CA PHE A 21 -1.59 -21.71 3.59
C PHE A 21 -2.69 -21.94 4.63
N PRO A 22 -2.39 -21.79 5.92
CA PRO A 22 -3.38 -22.00 6.98
C PRO A 22 -4.59 -21.06 6.84
N PRO A 23 -5.82 -21.52 7.15
CA PRO A 23 -7.02 -20.70 7.10
C PRO A 23 -6.95 -19.37 7.86
N GLU A 24 -6.20 -19.37 8.94
CA GLU A 24 -6.05 -18.24 9.84
C GLU A 24 -5.23 -17.11 9.20
N GLU A 25 -4.34 -17.43 8.26
CA GLU A 25 -3.44 -16.46 7.61
C GLU A 25 -4.17 -15.60 6.57
N ASN A 26 -5.18 -16.14 5.87
CA ASN A 26 -6.04 -15.37 4.97
C ASN A 26 -7.46 -15.94 4.90
N PRO A 27 -8.36 -15.55 5.83
CA PRO A 27 -9.72 -16.08 5.87
C PRO A 27 -10.54 -15.73 4.62
N ALA A 28 -10.24 -14.60 3.96
CA ALA A 28 -10.96 -14.18 2.76
C ALA A 28 -10.73 -15.13 1.59
N SER A 29 -9.56 -15.76 1.49
CA SER A 29 -9.27 -16.70 0.41
C SER A 29 -10.06 -18.01 0.48
N LEU A 30 -10.49 -18.40 1.68
CA LEU A 30 -11.26 -19.61 1.93
C LEU A 30 -12.77 -19.37 1.98
N GLU A 31 -13.19 -18.11 1.91
CA GLU A 31 -14.60 -17.73 1.92
C GLU A 31 -15.31 -18.27 0.66
N LYS A 32 -16.45 -18.93 0.86
CA LYS A 32 -17.18 -19.61 -0.22
C LYS A 32 -17.89 -18.61 -1.13
N SER A 33 -18.36 -17.50 -0.55
CA SER A 33 -19.06 -16.47 -1.30
C SER A 33 -18.09 -15.62 -2.12
N ALA A 34 -18.20 -15.72 -3.45
CA ALA A 34 -17.43 -14.88 -4.37
C ALA A 34 -17.70 -13.37 -4.14
N TRP A 35 -18.90 -13.02 -3.68
CA TRP A 35 -19.27 -11.65 -3.38
C TRP A 35 -18.51 -11.09 -2.17
N VAL A 36 -18.50 -11.83 -1.05
CA VAL A 36 -17.77 -11.45 0.17
C VAL A 36 -16.28 -11.35 -0.12
N ARG A 37 -15.74 -12.27 -0.93
CA ARG A 37 -14.36 -12.22 -1.43
C ARG A 37 -14.07 -10.94 -2.21
N PHE A 38 -14.92 -10.61 -3.17
CA PHE A 38 -14.76 -9.41 -4.00
C PHE A 38 -14.78 -8.13 -3.16
N LEU A 39 -15.76 -7.98 -2.25
CA LEU A 39 -15.86 -6.82 -1.36
C LEU A 39 -14.64 -6.73 -0.43
N THR A 40 -14.26 -7.86 0.17
CA THR A 40 -13.12 -7.90 1.09
C THR A 40 -11.83 -7.57 0.35
N TYR A 41 -11.51 -8.20 -0.77
CA TYR A 41 -10.30 -7.91 -1.54
C TYR A 41 -10.25 -6.48 -2.09
N SER A 42 -11.40 -5.92 -2.47
CA SER A 42 -11.50 -4.51 -2.85
C SER A 42 -11.14 -3.60 -1.69
N TYR A 43 -11.59 -3.92 -0.48
CA TYR A 43 -11.22 -3.20 0.74
C TYR A 43 -9.75 -3.41 1.13
N LEU A 44 -9.20 -4.62 0.98
CA LEU A 44 -7.79 -4.85 1.22
C LEU A 44 -6.91 -4.04 0.28
N ALA A 45 -7.31 -3.90 -0.99
CA ALA A 45 -6.61 -3.05 -1.96
C ALA A 45 -6.66 -1.57 -1.54
N SER A 46 -7.81 -1.05 -1.12
CA SER A 46 -7.93 0.33 -0.66
C SER A 46 -7.17 0.58 0.64
N PHE A 47 -7.17 -0.37 1.57
CA PHE A 47 -6.40 -0.30 2.81
C PHE A 47 -4.89 -0.27 2.53
N ASN A 48 -4.40 -1.11 1.61
CA ASN A 48 -3.01 -1.07 1.14
C ASN A 48 -2.67 0.29 0.50
N GLY A 49 -3.57 0.84 -0.33
CA GLY A 49 -3.44 2.17 -0.88
C GLY A 49 -3.35 3.23 0.22
N LEU A 50 -4.23 3.17 1.22
CA LEU A 50 -4.23 4.09 2.35
C LEU A 50 -2.92 4.01 3.14
N LEU A 51 -2.37 2.82 3.39
CA LEU A 51 -1.06 2.67 4.05
C LEU A 51 0.06 3.36 3.26
N LEU A 52 -0.01 3.37 1.93
CA LEU A 52 0.98 4.03 1.07
C LEU A 52 0.92 5.56 1.18
N PHE A 53 -0.27 6.15 1.31
CA PHE A 53 -0.45 7.60 1.47
C PHE A 53 -0.33 8.06 2.94
N LEU A 54 -0.78 7.23 3.87
CA LEU A 54 -0.99 7.54 5.28
C LEU A 54 -0.65 6.29 6.12
N PRO A 55 0.63 6.11 6.51
CA PRO A 55 1.09 4.96 7.30
C PRO A 55 0.70 5.12 8.79
N LEU A 56 -0.61 5.11 9.06
CA LEU A 56 -1.17 5.35 10.39
C LEU A 56 -1.19 4.09 11.26
N HIS A 57 -1.69 2.99 10.70
CA HIS A 57 -1.92 1.72 11.40
C HIS A 57 -0.96 0.64 10.92
N LEU A 58 0.34 0.92 10.96
CA LEU A 58 1.38 -0.02 10.54
C LEU A 58 1.46 -1.21 11.49
N ASN A 59 1.53 -2.41 10.94
CA ASN A 59 1.75 -3.63 11.69
C ASN A 59 2.69 -4.59 10.94
N HIS A 60 3.46 -5.36 11.71
CA HIS A 60 4.38 -6.35 11.15
C HIS A 60 3.63 -7.53 10.49
N ASP A 61 2.41 -7.81 10.96
CA ASP A 61 1.52 -8.82 10.40
C ASP A 61 0.04 -8.43 10.55
N TYR A 62 -0.79 -8.86 9.60
CA TYR A 62 -2.25 -8.62 9.55
C TYR A 62 -3.06 -9.94 9.45
N SER A 63 -2.44 -11.06 9.81
CA SER A 63 -3.07 -12.38 9.81
C SER A 63 -4.08 -12.57 10.97
N HIS A 64 -4.69 -13.75 11.08
CA HIS A 64 -5.64 -14.14 12.12
C HIS A 64 -6.88 -13.24 12.21
N ALA A 65 -7.53 -13.00 11.06
CA ALA A 65 -8.76 -12.20 10.96
C ALA A 65 -8.66 -10.76 11.52
N SER A 66 -7.44 -10.21 11.59
CA SER A 66 -7.19 -8.82 11.98
C SER A 66 -8.00 -7.81 11.16
N VAL A 67 -8.31 -8.17 9.91
CA VAL A 67 -9.25 -7.43 9.08
C VAL A 67 -10.51 -8.29 8.90
N PRO A 68 -11.64 -7.90 9.51
CA PRO A 68 -12.89 -8.63 9.36
C PRO A 68 -13.38 -8.64 7.91
N LEU A 69 -13.96 -9.76 7.49
CA LEU A 69 -14.56 -9.93 6.16
C LEU A 69 -15.69 -8.91 5.94
N VAL A 70 -15.73 -8.35 4.74
CA VAL A 70 -16.81 -7.43 4.33
C VAL A 70 -17.92 -8.26 3.71
N ARG A 71 -19.01 -8.46 4.47
CA ARG A 71 -20.14 -9.30 4.05
C ARG A 71 -21.22 -8.52 3.31
N ASP A 72 -21.48 -7.30 3.78
CA ASP A 72 -22.58 -6.48 3.30
C ASP A 72 -22.11 -5.39 2.35
N ALA A 73 -22.89 -5.12 1.31
CA ALA A 73 -22.61 -4.02 0.38
C ALA A 73 -22.74 -2.64 1.04
N ALA A 74 -23.55 -2.54 2.11
CA ALA A 74 -23.76 -1.32 2.87
C ALA A 74 -22.67 -1.05 3.92
N ASP A 75 -21.65 -1.90 4.04
CA ASP A 75 -20.53 -1.66 4.94
C ASP A 75 -19.81 -0.34 4.56
N PRO A 76 -19.59 0.60 5.50
CA PRO A 76 -18.90 1.86 5.23
C PRO A 76 -17.49 1.68 4.62
N ARG A 77 -16.85 0.53 4.85
CA ARG A 77 -15.56 0.19 4.24
C ARG A 77 -15.62 0.17 2.71
N ASN A 78 -16.77 -0.15 2.12
CA ASN A 78 -16.96 -0.15 0.67
C ASN A 78 -16.87 1.25 0.07
N PHE A 79 -17.17 2.31 0.85
CA PHE A 79 -16.95 3.68 0.41
C PHE A 79 -15.46 3.95 0.19
N SER A 80 -14.59 3.48 1.10
CA SER A 80 -13.13 3.61 0.93
C SER A 80 -12.64 2.86 -0.30
N SER A 81 -13.19 1.67 -0.57
CA SER A 81 -12.90 0.87 -1.77
C SER A 81 -13.31 1.62 -3.04
N ALA A 82 -14.54 2.12 -3.09
CA ALA A 82 -15.06 2.87 -4.23
C ALA A 82 -14.26 4.15 -4.49
N ALA A 83 -13.96 4.93 -3.44
CA ALA A 83 -13.15 6.14 -3.55
C ALA A 83 -11.73 5.83 -4.05
N PHE A 84 -11.11 4.76 -3.56
CA PHE A 84 -9.79 4.32 -4.02
C PHE A 84 -9.78 3.96 -5.50
N PHE A 85 -10.71 3.11 -5.95
CA PHE A 85 -10.78 2.72 -7.36
C PHE A 85 -11.17 3.88 -8.28
N ALA A 86 -12.04 4.79 -7.82
CA ALA A 86 -12.39 6.00 -8.56
C ALA A 86 -11.18 6.94 -8.72
N ALA A 87 -10.43 7.19 -7.65
CA ALA A 87 -9.20 7.98 -7.70
C ALA A 87 -8.16 7.33 -8.62
N PHE A 88 -8.03 6.01 -8.54
CA PHE A 88 -7.12 5.23 -9.37
C PHE A 88 -7.47 5.31 -10.86
N ALA A 89 -8.76 5.18 -11.21
CA ALA A 89 -9.26 5.31 -12.57
C ALA A 89 -9.13 6.76 -13.10
N ALA A 90 -9.47 7.76 -12.29
CA ALA A 90 -9.29 9.16 -12.65
C ALA A 90 -7.81 9.48 -12.95
N PHE A 91 -6.90 8.94 -12.13
CA PHE A 91 -5.46 9.11 -12.32
C PHE A 91 -4.95 8.40 -13.58
N PHE A 92 -5.53 7.25 -13.95
CA PHE A 92 -5.24 6.57 -15.21
C PHE A 92 -5.64 7.43 -16.42
N VAL A 93 -6.88 7.93 -16.42
CA VAL A 93 -7.40 8.80 -17.48
C VAL A 93 -6.56 10.08 -17.60
N PHE A 94 -6.22 10.71 -16.47
CA PHE A 94 -5.32 11.86 -16.43
C PHE A 94 -3.95 11.53 -17.03
N SER A 95 -3.38 10.37 -16.68
CA SER A 95 -2.07 9.95 -17.19
C SER A 95 -2.10 9.69 -18.69
N ILE A 96 -3.17 9.11 -19.23
CA ILE A 96 -3.36 8.97 -20.68
C ILE A 96 -3.46 10.33 -21.34
N TRP A 97 -4.31 11.22 -20.82
CA TRP A 97 -4.51 12.55 -21.37
C TRP A 97 -3.20 13.34 -21.46
N GLN A 98 -2.36 13.27 -20.43
CA GLN A 98 -1.03 13.90 -20.42
C GLN A 98 -0.01 13.24 -21.39
N ALA A 99 -0.21 11.98 -21.75
CA ALA A 99 0.68 11.26 -22.65
C ALA A 99 0.34 11.44 -24.13
N VAL A 100 -0.90 11.83 -24.45
CA VAL A 100 -1.30 12.23 -25.81
C VAL A 100 -0.42 13.42 -26.23
N GLY A 101 0.31 13.26 -27.34
CA GLY A 101 1.31 14.24 -27.81
C GLY A 101 2.74 14.02 -27.28
N HIS A 102 3.03 12.88 -26.64
CA HIS A 102 4.37 12.45 -26.19
C HIS A 102 5.07 13.34 -25.16
N ARG A 103 4.42 14.42 -24.73
CA ARG A 103 5.03 15.48 -23.93
C ARG A 103 5.28 15.09 -22.47
N ARG A 104 4.49 14.16 -21.91
CA ARG A 104 4.55 13.81 -20.47
C ARG A 104 4.30 12.32 -20.19
N ARG A 105 4.98 11.43 -20.94
CA ARG A 105 4.91 9.96 -20.76
C ARG A 105 5.28 9.46 -19.36
N GLY A 106 5.96 10.28 -18.54
CA GLY A 106 6.32 9.96 -17.16
C GLY A 106 5.12 9.61 -16.27
N TRP A 107 3.96 10.25 -16.46
CA TRP A 107 2.75 9.96 -15.67
C TRP A 107 2.24 8.54 -15.90
N LEU A 108 2.17 8.11 -17.16
CA LEU A 108 1.83 6.73 -17.51
C LEU A 108 2.84 5.74 -16.94
N LEU A 109 4.13 6.05 -16.99
CA LEU A 109 5.17 5.18 -16.43
C LEU A 109 5.00 5.03 -14.91
N ALA A 110 4.78 6.13 -14.19
CA ALA A 110 4.60 6.13 -12.74
C ALA A 110 3.33 5.36 -12.33
N TRP A 111 2.23 5.58 -13.05
CA TRP A 111 0.99 4.81 -12.88
C TRP A 111 1.22 3.32 -13.12
N PHE A 112 1.89 2.99 -14.23
CA PHE A 112 2.15 1.61 -14.64
C PHE A 112 3.03 0.86 -13.63
N ILE A 113 4.11 1.48 -13.17
CA ILE A 113 4.98 0.90 -12.13
C ILE A 113 4.17 0.63 -10.85
N SER A 114 3.39 1.61 -10.39
CA SER A 114 2.62 1.47 -9.15
C SER A 114 1.60 0.33 -9.25
N PHE A 115 0.87 0.29 -10.36
CA PHE A 115 -0.20 -0.68 -10.54
C PHE A 115 0.31 -2.09 -10.83
N SER A 116 1.21 -2.23 -11.81
CA SER A 116 1.67 -3.55 -12.26
C SER A 116 2.48 -4.29 -11.20
N THR A 117 3.10 -3.56 -10.26
CA THR A 117 3.82 -4.17 -9.14
C THR A 117 2.90 -4.58 -7.99
N PHE A 118 1.81 -3.84 -7.75
CA PHE A 118 0.82 -4.16 -6.72
C PHE A 118 -0.13 -5.28 -7.13
N LEU A 119 -0.56 -5.29 -8.40
CA LEU A 119 -1.62 -6.16 -8.92
C LEU A 119 -1.46 -7.63 -8.53
N PRO A 120 -0.28 -8.25 -8.70
CA PRO A 120 -0.12 -9.67 -8.44
C PRO A 120 -0.18 -10.05 -6.95
N CYS A 121 -0.06 -9.08 -6.04
CA CYS A 121 -0.06 -9.27 -4.59
C CYS A 121 -1.37 -8.79 -3.94
N SER A 122 -2.31 -8.27 -4.73
CA SER A 122 -3.53 -7.60 -4.25
C SER A 122 -4.68 -8.54 -3.89
N ASN A 123 -4.48 -9.86 -3.97
CA ASN A 123 -5.52 -10.90 -3.83
C ASN A 123 -6.67 -10.87 -4.88
N LEU A 124 -6.75 -9.83 -5.73
CA LEU A 124 -7.82 -9.66 -6.73
C LEU A 124 -7.84 -10.75 -7.81
N PHE A 125 -6.68 -11.12 -8.34
CA PHE A 125 -6.56 -12.11 -9.42
C PHE A 125 -6.16 -13.49 -8.92
N PHE A 126 -5.32 -13.54 -7.88
CA PHE A 126 -4.80 -14.78 -7.32
C PHE A 126 -4.81 -14.67 -5.80
N PRO A 127 -5.34 -15.68 -5.07
CA PRO A 127 -5.24 -15.69 -3.62
C PRO A 127 -3.78 -15.83 -3.20
N VAL A 128 -3.39 -15.01 -2.23
CA VAL A 128 -2.06 -14.97 -1.63
C VAL A 128 -2.20 -15.31 -0.16
N GLY A 129 -1.20 -15.94 0.44
CA GLY A 129 -1.28 -16.41 1.84
C GLY A 129 -1.27 -15.33 2.92
N PHE A 130 -1.36 -14.04 2.59
CA PHE A 130 -1.47 -12.95 3.57
C PHE A 130 -2.68 -12.06 3.25
N VAL A 131 -3.29 -11.48 4.28
CA VAL A 131 -4.36 -10.49 4.15
C VAL A 131 -3.80 -9.16 3.65
N ILE A 132 -2.90 -8.55 4.42
CA ILE A 132 -2.16 -7.33 4.08
C ILE A 132 -0.69 -7.55 4.44
N ALA A 133 0.21 -7.08 3.60
CA ALA A 133 1.63 -7.13 3.87
C ALA A 133 2.30 -5.83 3.40
N GLU A 134 2.85 -5.06 4.34
CA GLU A 134 3.46 -3.75 4.06
C GLU A 134 4.59 -3.85 3.02
N ARG A 135 5.38 -4.95 3.06
CA ARG A 135 6.46 -5.22 2.11
C ARG A 135 6.02 -5.26 0.64
N VAL A 136 4.74 -5.52 0.37
CA VAL A 136 4.18 -5.50 -0.99
C VAL A 136 4.17 -4.07 -1.55
N LEU A 137 4.10 -3.06 -0.69
CA LEU A 137 4.04 -1.65 -1.07
C LEU A 137 5.40 -1.06 -1.44
N TYR A 138 6.51 -1.77 -1.24
CA TYR A 138 7.86 -1.26 -1.55
C TYR A 138 8.10 -0.99 -3.04
N LEU A 139 7.56 -1.83 -3.93
CA LEU A 139 7.67 -1.60 -5.38
C LEU A 139 6.64 -0.57 -5.87
N PRO A 140 5.36 -0.62 -5.44
CA PRO A 140 4.40 0.44 -5.72
C PRO A 140 4.84 1.82 -5.26
N SER A 141 5.58 1.93 -4.15
CA SER A 141 6.06 3.21 -3.63
C SER A 141 7.03 3.90 -4.58
N ILE A 142 7.78 3.17 -5.41
CA ILE A 142 8.66 3.76 -6.44
C ILE A 142 7.82 4.56 -7.43
N GLY A 143 6.72 3.98 -7.91
CA GLY A 143 5.82 4.67 -8.82
C GLY A 143 5.15 5.86 -8.13
N PHE A 144 4.76 5.74 -6.86
CA PHE A 144 4.24 6.87 -6.06
C PHE A 144 5.26 8.00 -5.90
N CYS A 145 6.53 7.71 -5.58
CA CYS A 145 7.60 8.70 -5.51
C CYS A 145 7.84 9.39 -6.86
N LEU A 146 7.78 8.65 -7.97
CA LEU A 146 7.86 9.24 -9.31
C LEU A 146 6.68 10.19 -9.58
N MET A 147 5.47 9.86 -9.12
CA MET A 147 4.33 10.79 -9.24
C MET A 147 4.56 12.07 -8.44
N LEU A 148 5.01 11.98 -7.19
CA LEU A 148 5.32 13.14 -6.36
C LEU A 148 6.41 14.02 -6.99
N ALA A 149 7.47 13.39 -7.50
CA ALA A 149 8.52 14.10 -8.25
C ALA A 149 7.92 14.80 -9.47
N LEU A 150 7.10 14.12 -10.28
CA LEU A 150 6.45 14.74 -11.43
C LEU A 150 5.50 15.88 -11.03
N LEU A 151 4.80 15.80 -9.89
CA LEU A 151 3.96 16.91 -9.40
C LEU A 151 4.79 18.15 -9.10
N VAL A 152 5.95 17.99 -8.47
CA VAL A 152 6.84 19.10 -8.07
C VAL A 152 7.64 19.63 -9.27
N PHE A 153 8.23 18.75 -10.07
CA PHE A 153 9.04 19.13 -11.24
C PHE A 153 8.20 19.53 -12.46
N ARG A 154 6.89 19.25 -12.48
CA ARG A 154 5.94 19.88 -13.43
C ARG A 154 5.96 21.41 -13.33
N GLN A 155 6.48 21.96 -12.24
CA GLN A 155 6.54 23.40 -11.97
C GLN A 155 7.92 24.03 -12.20
N SER A 156 8.95 23.24 -12.53
CA SER A 156 10.30 23.74 -12.84
C SER A 156 10.49 23.97 -14.35
N PRO A 157 11.00 25.14 -14.78
CA PRO A 157 11.26 25.40 -16.19
C PRO A 157 12.50 24.63 -16.67
N LYS A 158 12.25 23.57 -17.44
CA LYS A 158 13.05 22.98 -18.54
C LYS A 158 14.58 22.83 -18.45
N LEU A 159 15.04 21.59 -18.73
CA LEU A 159 15.98 21.38 -19.85
C LEU A 159 15.20 21.61 -21.16
N SER A 160 15.59 22.63 -21.93
CA SER A 160 14.85 23.12 -23.10
C SER A 160 15.52 22.71 -24.40
N THR A 161 14.76 22.01 -25.26
CA THR A 161 15.00 21.92 -26.71
C THR A 161 14.20 23.04 -27.40
N SER A 162 14.82 23.73 -28.37
CA SER A 162 14.45 25.08 -28.89
C SER A 162 13.02 25.33 -29.41
N GLY A 163 12.20 24.31 -29.71
CA GLY A 163 10.92 24.51 -30.42
C GLY A 163 9.72 24.96 -29.56
N GLU A 164 9.90 25.12 -28.26
CA GLU A 164 8.81 24.86 -27.31
C GLU A 164 8.53 26.04 -26.36
N LYS A 165 8.96 27.26 -26.74
CA LYS A 165 8.85 28.51 -25.96
C LYS A 165 7.47 29.17 -26.04
N LEU A 166 6.74 29.05 -27.16
CA LEU A 166 5.53 29.85 -27.42
C LEU A 166 4.25 29.38 -26.70
N LEU A 167 4.18 28.13 -26.25
CA LEU A 167 3.03 27.60 -25.48
C LEU A 167 3.30 27.56 -23.97
N GLN A 168 4.45 28.06 -23.52
CA GLN A 168 4.98 27.80 -22.19
C GLN A 168 4.70 28.93 -21.18
N GLU A 169 4.31 30.11 -21.66
CA GLU A 169 4.01 31.28 -20.82
C GLU A 169 2.62 31.19 -20.18
N GLN A 170 1.69 30.42 -20.74
CA GLN A 170 0.29 30.35 -20.28
C GLN A 170 0.04 29.28 -19.19
N GLU A 171 0.91 28.27 -19.02
CA GLU A 171 0.76 27.16 -18.05
C GLU A 171 1.60 27.36 -16.77
N GLN A 172 2.29 28.50 -16.61
CA GLN A 172 3.35 28.70 -15.58
C GLN A 172 2.92 29.34 -14.25
N SER A 173 1.67 29.78 -14.10
CA SER A 173 1.17 30.43 -12.87
C SER A 173 0.61 29.42 -11.84
N GLY A 174 1.27 28.27 -11.67
CA GLY A 174 0.99 27.36 -10.56
C GLY A 174 1.84 27.74 -9.34
N ASN A 175 1.24 27.79 -8.15
CA ASN A 175 1.90 28.20 -6.90
C ASN A 175 3.08 27.27 -6.53
N LYS A 176 4.29 27.59 -7.03
CA LYS A 176 5.51 26.77 -6.86
C LYS A 176 5.86 26.55 -5.39
N VAL A 177 5.65 27.58 -4.58
CA VAL A 177 5.88 27.55 -3.14
C VAL A 177 4.97 26.52 -2.47
N GLY A 178 3.70 26.44 -2.88
CA GLY A 178 2.73 25.50 -2.33
C GLY A 178 3.10 24.03 -2.55
N ALA A 179 3.57 23.66 -3.74
CA ALA A 179 3.94 22.26 -4.02
C ALA A 179 5.21 21.83 -3.30
N TRP A 180 6.22 22.70 -3.24
CA TRP A 180 7.43 22.44 -2.45
C TRP A 180 7.15 22.38 -0.95
N ALA A 181 6.31 23.28 -0.43
CA ALA A 181 5.87 23.24 0.96
C ALA A 181 5.13 21.93 1.28
N LEU A 182 4.24 21.48 0.40
CA LEU A 182 3.55 20.19 0.54
C LEU A 182 4.53 19.01 0.53
N LEU A 183 5.51 19.01 -0.39
CA LEU A 183 6.52 17.96 -0.43
C LEU A 183 7.35 17.91 0.86
N VAL A 184 7.82 19.07 1.33
CA VAL A 184 8.59 19.16 2.58
C VAL A 184 7.75 18.69 3.77
N LEU A 185 6.48 19.07 3.82
CA LEU A 185 5.55 18.59 4.86
C LEU A 185 5.38 17.07 4.81
N LEU A 186 5.16 16.49 3.63
CA LEU A 186 5.03 15.04 3.47
C LEU A 186 6.31 14.30 3.88
N LEU A 187 7.47 14.80 3.47
CA LEU A 187 8.77 14.24 3.86
C LEU A 187 8.98 14.31 5.38
N LEU A 188 8.63 15.43 6.02
CA LEU A 188 8.69 15.57 7.48
C LEU A 188 7.78 14.56 8.17
N LEU A 189 6.52 14.42 7.71
CA LEU A 189 5.57 13.48 8.27
C LEU A 189 6.04 12.02 8.13
N TYR A 190 6.56 11.64 6.96
CA TYR A 190 7.13 10.30 6.76
C TYR A 190 8.41 10.07 7.56
N PHE A 191 9.27 11.07 7.70
CA PHE A 191 10.44 10.99 8.55
C PHE A 191 10.05 10.74 10.01
N LEU A 192 9.12 11.53 10.55
CA LEU A 192 8.63 11.35 11.92
C LEU A 192 7.99 9.98 12.10
N ARG A 193 7.19 9.53 11.13
CA ARG A 193 6.59 8.18 11.16
C ARG A 193 7.65 7.09 11.17
N THR A 194 8.68 7.21 10.34
CA THR A 194 9.80 6.27 10.28
C THR A 194 10.58 6.25 11.59
N TRP A 195 10.86 7.43 12.15
CA TRP A 195 11.54 7.56 13.43
C TRP A 195 10.77 6.89 14.58
N THR A 196 9.45 7.11 14.65
CA THR A 196 8.60 6.45 15.65
C THR A 196 8.54 4.94 15.44
N ARG A 197 8.40 4.50 14.19
CA ARG A 197 8.28 3.09 13.84
C ARG A 197 9.58 2.33 14.14
N ASN A 198 10.73 2.95 13.96
CA ASN A 198 12.03 2.31 14.24
C ASN A 198 12.18 1.90 15.72
N LYS A 199 11.49 2.60 16.64
CA LYS A 199 11.46 2.21 18.06
C LYS A 199 10.76 0.86 18.28
N ASP A 200 9.71 0.58 17.52
CA ASP A 200 8.99 -0.70 17.61
C ASP A 200 9.88 -1.89 17.21
N TRP A 201 10.93 -1.67 16.40
CA TRP A 201 11.82 -2.72 15.89
C TRP A 201 13.09 -2.92 16.74
N GLN A 202 13.20 -2.27 17.90
CA GLN A 202 14.40 -2.36 18.75
C GLN A 202 14.56 -3.73 19.42
N ASP A 203 13.45 -4.32 19.85
CA ASP A 203 13.44 -5.59 20.58
C ASP A 203 12.11 -6.34 20.35
N ALA A 204 12.08 -7.62 20.74
CA ALA A 204 10.91 -8.47 20.53
C ALA A 204 9.67 -7.98 21.31
N ILE A 205 9.84 -7.49 22.54
CA ILE A 205 8.71 -7.02 23.37
C ILE A 205 8.12 -5.74 22.76
N SER A 206 8.96 -4.80 22.33
CA SER A 206 8.56 -3.58 21.61
C SER A 206 7.82 -3.91 20.32
N LEU A 207 8.29 -4.89 19.55
CA LEU A 207 7.67 -5.31 18.28
C LEU A 207 6.29 -5.94 18.49
N TRP A 208 6.19 -6.91 19.39
CA TRP A 208 4.92 -7.58 19.68
C TRP A 208 3.94 -6.65 20.39
N SER A 209 4.41 -5.80 21.31
CA SER A 209 3.57 -4.79 21.94
C SER A 209 3.02 -3.79 20.94
N ALA A 210 3.80 -3.41 19.90
CA ALA A 210 3.31 -2.59 18.80
C ALA A 210 2.18 -3.29 18.02
N GLY A 211 2.31 -4.59 17.78
CA GLY A 211 1.25 -5.40 17.17
C GLY A 211 -0.03 -5.44 18.00
N VAL A 212 0.08 -5.63 19.32
CA VAL A 212 -1.06 -5.62 20.24
C VAL A 212 -1.69 -4.22 20.35
N ARG A 213 -0.91 -3.13 20.30
CA ARG A 213 -1.44 -1.75 20.29
C ARG A 213 -2.34 -1.48 19.09
N VAL A 214 -1.99 -2.02 17.92
CA VAL A 214 -2.75 -1.81 16.67
C VAL A 214 -3.91 -2.80 16.58
N MET A 215 -3.71 -4.05 17.01
CA MET A 215 -4.68 -5.14 16.96
C MET A 215 -4.68 -5.90 18.29
N PRO A 216 -5.42 -5.41 19.29
CA PRO A 216 -5.40 -5.99 20.64
C PRO A 216 -6.00 -7.39 20.70
N GLU A 217 -6.92 -7.72 19.79
CA GLU A 217 -7.63 -9.00 19.76
C GLU A 217 -6.92 -10.07 18.91
N ASN A 218 -5.76 -9.75 18.31
CA ASN A 218 -5.08 -10.72 17.45
C ASN A 218 -4.34 -11.78 18.30
N PRO A 219 -4.70 -13.06 18.19
CA PRO A 219 -4.12 -14.13 19.00
C PRO A 219 -2.63 -14.34 18.73
N LYS A 220 -2.16 -14.11 17.50
CA LYS A 220 -0.74 -14.23 17.13
C LYS A 220 0.10 -13.15 17.81
N HIS A 221 -0.41 -11.93 17.92
CA HIS A 221 0.29 -10.84 18.61
C HIS A 221 0.33 -11.06 20.13
N LEU A 222 -0.79 -11.48 20.71
CA LEU A 222 -0.89 -11.81 22.14
C LEU A 222 0.06 -12.96 22.51
N TYR A 223 0.04 -14.03 21.72
CA TYR A 223 0.95 -15.16 21.88
C TYR A 223 2.43 -14.75 21.74
N GLY A 224 2.75 -13.98 20.69
CA GLY A 224 4.10 -13.49 20.46
C GLY A 224 4.61 -12.60 21.59
N LEU A 225 3.75 -11.72 22.13
CA LEU A 225 4.07 -10.88 23.28
C LEU A 225 4.31 -11.73 24.54
N GLY A 226 3.42 -12.67 24.84
CA GLY A 226 3.58 -13.58 25.98
C GLY A 226 4.85 -14.41 25.89
N PHE A 227 5.19 -14.90 24.68
CA PHE A 227 6.43 -15.61 24.43
C PHE A 227 7.66 -14.72 24.66
N ALA A 228 7.66 -13.50 24.12
CA ALA A 228 8.77 -12.56 24.31
C ALA A 228 8.99 -12.18 25.78
N LEU A 229 7.92 -11.96 26.54
CA LEU A 229 7.99 -11.67 27.99
C LEU A 229 8.52 -12.88 28.78
N SER A 230 8.16 -14.09 28.38
CA SER A 230 8.66 -15.33 29.00
C SER A 230 10.17 -15.48 28.85
N GLN A 231 10.75 -15.06 27.71
CA GLN A 231 12.20 -15.08 27.48
C GLN A 231 12.98 -14.14 28.42
N VAL A 232 12.33 -13.12 28.98
CA VAL A 232 12.92 -12.14 29.91
C VAL A 232 12.59 -12.49 31.37
N ASN A 233 12.01 -13.67 31.63
CA ASN A 233 11.54 -14.14 32.94
C ASN A 233 10.41 -13.27 33.56
N GLU A 234 9.69 -12.48 32.76
CA GLU A 234 8.53 -11.70 33.22
C GLU A 234 7.23 -12.51 33.14
N HIS A 235 7.18 -13.64 33.87
CA HIS A 235 6.11 -14.63 33.75
C HIS A 235 4.72 -14.09 34.11
N GLU A 236 4.60 -13.13 35.03
CA GLU A 236 3.32 -12.55 35.42
C GLU A 236 2.70 -11.72 34.29
N GLN A 237 3.50 -10.89 33.62
CA GLN A 237 3.06 -10.13 32.46
C GLN A 237 2.79 -11.03 31.26
N ALA A 238 3.58 -12.08 31.07
CA ALA A 238 3.37 -13.08 30.01
C ALA A 238 2.00 -13.75 30.13
N VAL A 239 1.60 -14.18 31.35
CA VAL A 239 0.27 -14.77 31.59
C VAL A 239 -0.84 -13.75 31.34
N LYS A 240 -0.63 -12.48 31.70
CA LYS A 240 -1.61 -11.41 31.46
C LYS A 240 -1.80 -11.14 29.97
N ALA A 241 -0.74 -11.22 29.17
CA ALA A 241 -0.80 -11.03 27.72
C ALA A 241 -1.52 -12.16 26.98
N LEU A 242 -1.69 -13.33 27.60
CA LEU A 242 -2.33 -14.52 27.01
C LEU A 242 -3.81 -14.69 27.39
N LYS A 243 -4.37 -13.78 28.19
CA LYS A 243 -5.78 -13.76 28.61
C LYS A 243 -6.60 -12.84 27.73
#